data_AF-A0A150P5B2-F1
#
_entry.id   AF-A0A150P5B2-F1
#
_cell.length_a   1.000
_cell.length_b   1.000
_cell.length_c   1.000
_cell.angle_alpha   90.00
_cell.angle_beta   90.00
_cell.angle_gamma   90.00
#
_symmetry.space_group_name_H-M   'P 1'
#
loop_
_entity.id
_entity.type
_entity.pdbx_description
1 polymer ?
#
loop_
_entity_poly.entity_id
_entity_poly.type
_entity_poly.pdbx_seq_one_letter_code
_entity_poly.pdbx_strand_id
1 'polypeptide(L)'
;DYVPGELTVTLDGEVIELADVGVRLKGVHGSFRTLDQKAAFLLKFDEFTDDQTLLGVEKLALNNMVQDPSMIHERLAYALFRAVDVPAPRSAHATVWVNGSLYGLYATVETADNPRFLDRWFGGHKGSLYEGAYGSDLEGSSVATFDQDNGDDVGFADLVELVEELDAMESPDTFLAEASRRIDMERYLAFAAAETFIGHWDGYAWYRNNYFIARRPDDGRWTFLPWGVDQTFSDPLYPFGGEARLQRMCTASPPCLQALAAAFERVLERASALDLVSDAEAARDLIWDDVLADPRREVSSDVVAAQIDATIAFLNDRPAGVRASLACADPSGLDADGDLSSGCGEDCDDGDASVHPGAPELCDLIDNNCDGRVDDDPSCPPCGLLALPEGGSLALCFAPATWEDAELDCVAQGGHLVSIHDAETQDLVVSIADAVQPGDYWIGLTDEESEGDFAWTDGTPYDDERWAGGEPNNAGDGENCVELASWASGLWNDMPCDAELPYVCRLP
;
A
#
# COMPACT_ATOMS: atom_id res chain seq x y z
N ASP A 1 8.48 -25.45 18.69
CA ASP A 1 8.22 -25.89 20.07
C ASP A 1 8.77 -24.89 21.08
N TYR A 2 8.12 -24.78 22.24
CA TYR A 2 8.62 -23.99 23.36
C TYR A 2 9.72 -24.75 24.10
N VAL A 3 10.70 -24.00 24.63
CA VAL A 3 11.70 -24.50 25.57
C VAL A 3 11.57 -23.76 26.90
N PRO A 4 11.83 -24.42 28.05
CA PRO A 4 11.76 -23.76 29.35
C PRO A 4 12.89 -22.74 29.52
N GLY A 5 12.59 -21.61 30.14
CA GLY A 5 13.53 -20.56 30.49
C GLY A 5 13.16 -19.84 31.78
N GLU A 6 14.13 -19.12 32.35
CA GLU A 6 13.91 -18.21 33.47
C GLU A 6 13.72 -16.79 32.92
N LEU A 7 12.75 -16.05 33.47
CA LEU A 7 12.47 -14.67 33.08
C LEU A 7 12.55 -13.77 34.31
N THR A 8 13.32 -12.70 34.18
CA THR A 8 13.33 -11.57 35.13
C THR A 8 12.83 -10.33 34.41
N VAL A 9 11.78 -9.71 34.92
CA VAL A 9 11.21 -8.46 34.40
C VAL A 9 11.44 -7.37 35.44
N THR A 10 11.92 -6.20 35.00
CA THR A 10 11.96 -5.00 35.84
C THR A 10 10.97 -3.98 35.30
N LEU A 11 9.98 -3.60 36.11
CA LEU A 11 8.95 -2.62 35.74
C LEU A 11 8.81 -1.61 36.88
N ASP A 12 8.95 -0.33 36.59
CA ASP A 12 8.88 0.75 37.58
C ASP A 12 9.79 0.53 38.82
N GLY A 13 10.92 -0.15 38.62
CA GLY A 13 11.88 -0.52 39.66
C GLY A 13 11.52 -1.77 40.47
N GLU A 14 10.36 -2.39 40.23
CA GLU A 14 9.97 -3.68 40.80
C GLU A 14 10.51 -4.83 39.94
N VAL A 15 11.05 -5.85 40.60
CA VAL A 15 11.59 -7.05 39.95
C VAL A 15 10.61 -8.20 40.12
N ILE A 16 10.20 -8.79 39.00
CA ILE A 16 9.34 -9.97 38.92
C ILE A 16 10.16 -11.11 38.33
N GLU A 17 10.22 -12.24 39.02
CA GLU A 17 10.94 -13.44 38.59
C GLU A 17 9.93 -14.56 38.32
N LEU A 18 10.01 -15.16 37.12
CA LEU A 18 9.21 -16.28 36.68
C LEU A 18 10.14 -17.43 36.26
N ALA A 19 9.90 -18.61 36.81
CA ALA A 19 10.60 -19.84 36.44
C ALA A 19 9.78 -20.63 35.43
N ASP A 20 10.46 -21.46 34.63
CA ASP A 20 9.85 -22.38 33.67
C ASP A 20 8.89 -21.69 32.67
N VAL A 21 9.25 -20.48 32.20
CA VAL A 21 8.54 -19.78 31.13
C VAL A 21 8.82 -20.49 29.81
N GLY A 22 7.78 -20.74 29.02
CA GLY A 22 7.92 -21.20 27.64
C GLY A 22 8.48 -20.10 26.75
N VAL A 23 9.63 -20.35 26.13
CA VAL A 23 10.26 -19.45 25.17
C VAL A 23 10.33 -20.13 23.81
N ARG A 24 9.87 -19.47 22.75
CA ARG A 24 10.12 -19.90 21.37
C ARG A 24 10.47 -18.72 20.48
N LEU A 25 11.18 -19.00 19.39
CA LEU A 25 11.33 -18.03 18.31
C LEU A 25 10.00 -17.87 17.56
N LYS A 26 9.77 -16.66 17.04
CA LYS A 26 8.66 -16.36 16.16
C LYS A 26 9.09 -15.58 14.92
N GLY A 27 8.14 -15.36 14.02
CA GLY A 27 8.34 -14.68 12.76
C GLY A 27 8.29 -15.66 11.60
N VAL A 28 7.95 -15.14 10.42
CA VAL A 28 7.90 -15.86 9.15
C VAL A 28 8.56 -14.98 8.10
N HIS A 29 8.05 -14.97 6.86
CA HIS A 29 8.48 -14.10 5.77
C HIS A 29 8.77 -12.66 6.27
N GLY A 30 9.97 -12.15 5.94
CA GLY A 30 10.43 -10.82 6.36
C GLY A 30 10.95 -10.72 7.80
N SER A 31 10.22 -11.22 8.80
CA SER A 31 10.49 -10.97 10.22
C SER A 31 11.38 -12.01 10.92
N PHE A 32 11.42 -13.26 10.43
CA PHE A 32 12.16 -14.32 11.10
C PHE A 32 13.68 -14.05 11.11
N ARG A 33 14.31 -14.28 12.27
CA ARG A 33 15.75 -14.19 12.47
C ARG A 33 16.20 -15.29 13.43
N THR A 34 17.38 -15.87 13.21
CA THR A 34 17.96 -16.89 14.10
C THR A 34 18.55 -16.25 15.36
N LEU A 35 18.87 -17.07 16.38
CA LEU A 35 19.34 -16.57 17.69
C LEU A 35 20.64 -15.72 17.63
N ASP A 36 21.49 -15.96 16.64
CA ASP A 36 22.71 -15.18 16.38
C ASP A 36 22.42 -13.82 15.73
N GLN A 37 21.23 -13.64 15.17
CA GLN A 37 20.68 -12.39 14.62
C GLN A 37 19.71 -11.74 15.64
N LYS A 38 18.89 -10.77 15.20
CA LYS A 38 17.84 -10.13 16.02
C LYS A 38 16.55 -10.96 16.06
N ALA A 39 16.59 -12.12 16.72
CA ALA A 39 15.43 -13.02 16.79
C ALA A 39 14.24 -12.39 17.53
N ALA A 40 13.02 -12.63 17.06
CA ALA A 40 11.79 -12.32 17.79
C ALA A 40 11.40 -13.51 18.69
N PHE A 41 10.78 -13.22 19.84
CA PHE A 41 10.38 -14.24 20.80
C PHE A 41 8.88 -14.21 21.04
N LEU A 42 8.34 -15.39 21.36
CA LEU A 42 7.04 -15.51 21.99
C LEU A 42 7.24 -16.18 23.35
N LEU A 43 6.82 -15.48 24.39
CA LEU A 43 6.86 -15.94 25.77
C LEU A 43 5.48 -16.44 26.15
N LYS A 44 5.41 -17.65 26.71
CA LYS A 44 4.20 -18.26 27.23
C LYS A 44 4.44 -18.70 28.67
N PHE A 45 3.88 -17.96 29.61
CA PHE A 45 4.19 -18.09 31.05
C PHE A 45 3.58 -19.36 31.64
N ASP A 46 2.45 -19.81 31.11
CA ASP A 46 1.72 -20.99 31.58
C ASP A 46 2.08 -22.29 30.84
N GLU A 47 3.08 -22.27 29.95
CA GLU A 47 3.43 -23.44 29.13
C GLU A 47 3.90 -24.64 29.97
N PHE A 48 4.68 -24.39 31.02
CA PHE A 48 5.22 -25.43 31.90
C PHE A 48 4.82 -25.26 33.38
N THR A 49 4.21 -24.12 33.74
CA THR A 49 3.70 -23.85 35.08
C THR A 49 2.26 -23.38 35.00
N ASP A 50 1.32 -24.25 35.39
CA ASP A 50 -0.12 -23.94 35.38
C ASP A 50 -0.42 -22.59 36.08
N ASP A 51 -1.34 -21.82 35.49
CA ASP A 51 -1.83 -20.53 35.99
C ASP A 51 -0.76 -19.42 36.19
N GLN A 52 0.47 -19.62 35.71
CA GLN A 52 1.51 -18.60 35.77
C GLN A 52 1.23 -17.47 34.77
N THR A 53 1.26 -16.22 35.25
CA THR A 53 1.01 -15.04 34.41
C THR A 53 2.02 -13.93 34.71
N LEU A 54 2.24 -13.05 33.73
CA LEU A 54 2.93 -11.78 33.92
C LEU A 54 1.89 -10.66 33.84
N LEU A 55 1.64 -9.96 34.95
CA LEU A 55 0.64 -8.88 35.02
C LEU A 55 -0.78 -9.30 34.54
N GLY A 56 -1.09 -10.59 34.70
CA GLY A 56 -2.36 -11.19 34.30
C GLY A 56 -2.49 -11.57 32.82
N VAL A 57 -1.43 -11.48 32.02
CA VAL A 57 -1.37 -12.11 30.69
C VAL A 57 -0.62 -13.43 30.75
N GLU A 58 -1.01 -14.39 29.92
CA GLU A 58 -0.41 -15.73 29.82
C GLU A 58 0.66 -15.78 28.72
N LYS A 59 0.57 -14.87 27.75
CA LYS A 59 1.43 -14.83 26.58
C LYS A 59 1.83 -13.41 26.20
N LEU A 60 3.09 -13.21 25.82
CA LEU A 60 3.63 -11.92 25.40
C LEU A 60 4.59 -12.10 24.22
N ALA A 61 4.36 -11.35 23.14
CA ALA A 61 5.28 -11.30 22.02
C ALA A 61 6.36 -10.24 22.26
N LEU A 62 7.61 -10.59 21.93
CA LEU A 62 8.74 -9.66 21.82
C LEU A 62 9.09 -9.55 20.33
N ASN A 63 8.58 -8.52 19.68
CA ASN A 63 8.80 -8.25 18.25
C ASN A 63 10.16 -7.57 18.05
N ASN A 64 10.94 -8.09 17.11
CA ASN A 64 12.29 -7.61 16.81
C ASN A 64 12.32 -6.29 16.01
N MET A 65 11.18 -5.86 15.46
CA MET A 65 11.00 -4.63 14.67
C MET A 65 11.94 -4.53 13.47
N VAL A 66 12.33 -5.66 12.87
CA VAL A 66 13.23 -5.64 11.69
C VAL A 66 12.55 -5.11 10.43
N GLN A 67 11.22 -5.15 10.38
CA GLN A 67 10.40 -4.61 9.30
C GLN A 67 9.83 -3.22 9.61
N ASP A 68 10.05 -2.70 10.82
CA ASP A 68 9.74 -1.32 11.22
C ASP A 68 11.03 -0.61 11.65
N PRO A 69 11.71 0.08 10.72
CA PRO A 69 12.92 0.84 11.05
C PRO A 69 12.68 1.98 12.05
N SER A 70 11.44 2.48 12.20
CA SER A 70 11.11 3.53 13.18
C SER A 70 11.11 3.00 14.61
N MET A 71 10.80 1.71 14.77
CA MET A 71 10.58 1.02 16.04
C MET A 71 9.39 1.57 16.85
N ILE A 72 8.49 2.37 16.27
CA ILE A 72 7.36 2.99 16.99
C ILE A 72 5.99 2.69 16.38
N HIS A 73 5.91 2.03 15.23
CA HIS A 73 4.65 1.86 14.50
C HIS A 73 3.62 1.04 15.29
N GLU A 74 4.00 -0.09 15.86
CA GLU A 74 3.08 -0.94 16.64
C GLU A 74 2.50 -0.22 17.88
N ARG A 75 3.24 0.72 18.45
CA ARG A 75 2.74 1.54 19.56
C ARG A 75 1.62 2.45 19.09
N LEU A 76 1.88 3.23 18.05
CA LEU A 76 0.98 4.27 17.54
C LEU A 76 -0.26 3.66 16.88
N ALA A 77 -0.08 2.67 16.01
CA ALA A 77 -1.15 2.02 15.27
C ALA A 77 -2.18 1.36 16.20
N TYR A 78 -1.73 0.50 17.11
CA TYR A 78 -2.65 -0.14 18.05
C TYR A 78 -3.31 0.88 18.99
N ALA A 79 -2.66 1.99 19.34
CA ALA A 79 -3.30 3.05 20.12
C ALA A 79 -4.49 3.67 19.40
N LEU A 80 -4.36 3.96 18.10
CA LEU A 80 -5.45 4.49 17.30
C LEU A 80 -6.62 3.51 17.18
N PHE A 81 -6.36 2.24 16.84
CA PHE A 81 -7.42 1.22 16.76
C PHE A 81 -8.23 1.13 18.06
N ARG A 82 -7.55 1.09 19.22
CA ARG A 82 -8.25 1.07 20.52
C ARG A 82 -9.06 2.35 20.76
N ALA A 83 -8.58 3.51 20.32
CA ALA A 83 -9.28 4.78 20.50
C ALA A 83 -10.56 4.91 19.66
N VAL A 84 -10.67 4.14 18.57
CA VAL A 84 -11.88 4.02 17.74
C VAL A 84 -12.72 2.79 18.06
N ASP A 85 -12.55 2.21 19.25
CA ASP A 85 -13.28 1.03 19.76
C ASP A 85 -13.11 -0.26 18.91
N VAL A 86 -11.96 -0.39 18.25
CA VAL A 86 -11.56 -1.64 17.59
C VAL A 86 -10.73 -2.49 18.57
N PRO A 87 -11.07 -3.78 18.76
CA PRO A 87 -10.32 -4.68 19.61
C PRO A 87 -8.91 -4.89 19.09
N ALA A 88 -7.95 -4.21 19.71
CA ALA A 88 -6.56 -4.22 19.29
C ALA A 88 -5.61 -4.50 20.47
N PRO A 89 -4.50 -5.21 20.23
CA PRO A 89 -3.44 -5.48 21.21
C PRO A 89 -3.00 -4.24 21.97
N ARG A 90 -2.53 -4.40 23.21
CA ARG A 90 -1.67 -3.39 23.85
C ARG A 90 -0.23 -3.62 23.45
N SER A 91 0.51 -2.53 23.29
CA SER A 91 1.92 -2.56 22.93
C SER A 91 2.73 -1.58 23.79
N ALA A 92 4.00 -1.91 24.00
CA ALA A 92 5.01 -1.07 24.66
C ALA A 92 6.40 -1.46 24.15
N HIS A 93 7.46 -0.96 24.78
CA HIS A 93 8.84 -1.31 24.46
C HIS A 93 9.51 -2.05 25.63
N ALA A 94 10.51 -2.87 25.31
CA ALA A 94 11.37 -3.50 26.31
C ALA A 94 12.80 -3.62 25.79
N THR A 95 13.75 -3.38 26.69
CA THR A 95 15.14 -3.75 26.50
C THR A 95 15.31 -5.19 26.94
N VAL A 96 15.83 -6.04 26.06
CA VAL A 96 15.88 -7.49 26.27
C VAL A 96 17.32 -7.94 26.50
N TRP A 97 17.54 -8.77 27.52
CA TRP A 97 18.79 -9.49 27.75
C TRP A 97 18.55 -10.99 27.65
N VAL A 98 19.45 -11.69 26.97
CA VAL A 98 19.44 -13.15 26.85
C VAL A 98 20.71 -13.69 27.50
N ASN A 99 20.56 -14.50 28.55
CA ASN A 99 21.68 -15.07 29.31
C ASN A 99 22.74 -14.03 29.74
N GLY A 100 22.27 -12.88 30.23
CA GLY A 100 23.10 -11.77 30.71
C GLY A 100 23.72 -10.89 29.63
N SER A 101 23.52 -11.20 28.34
CA SER A 101 23.98 -10.36 27.23
C SER A 101 22.86 -9.48 26.72
N LEU A 102 23.14 -8.19 26.51
CA LEU A 102 22.18 -7.28 25.87
C LEU A 102 21.81 -7.85 24.49
N TYR A 103 20.52 -8.06 24.30
CA TYR A 103 19.98 -8.61 23.05
C TYR A 103 19.51 -7.50 22.13
N GLY A 104 18.79 -6.51 22.65
CA GLY A 104 18.42 -5.29 21.92
C GLY A 104 17.12 -4.65 22.42
N LEU A 105 16.62 -3.68 21.66
CA LEU A 105 15.32 -3.05 21.86
C LEU A 105 14.24 -3.82 21.09
N TYR A 106 13.10 -4.07 21.77
CA TYR A 106 11.97 -4.84 21.27
C TYR A 106 10.65 -4.10 21.49
N ALA A 107 9.69 -4.32 20.60
CA ALA A 107 8.29 -4.03 20.89
C ALA A 107 7.70 -5.21 21.66
N THR A 108 7.00 -4.92 22.74
CA THR A 108 6.19 -5.90 23.48
C THR A 108 4.76 -5.80 23.00
N VAL A 109 4.15 -6.92 22.62
CA VAL A 109 2.78 -6.95 22.07
C VAL A 109 1.95 -8.01 22.80
N GLU A 110 0.83 -7.60 23.37
CA GLU A 110 -0.19 -8.48 23.94
C GLU A 110 -0.80 -9.34 22.83
N THR A 111 -0.84 -10.65 23.01
CA THR A 111 -1.46 -11.52 21.99
C THR A 111 -3.00 -11.47 22.07
N ALA A 112 -3.66 -11.53 20.91
CA ALA A 112 -5.11 -11.44 20.80
C ALA A 112 -5.85 -12.63 21.45
N ASP A 113 -5.18 -13.76 21.58
CA ASP A 113 -5.72 -14.99 22.19
C ASP A 113 -5.55 -15.05 23.73
N ASN A 114 -4.92 -14.03 24.34
CA ASN A 114 -4.82 -13.95 25.80
C ASN A 114 -6.23 -13.87 26.42
N PRO A 115 -6.53 -14.65 27.49
CA PRO A 115 -7.81 -14.56 28.17
C PRO A 115 -8.14 -13.15 28.68
N ARG A 116 -7.12 -12.37 29.10
CA ARG A 116 -7.31 -10.97 29.49
C ARG A 116 -7.65 -10.03 28.34
N PHE A 117 -7.12 -10.29 27.15
CA PHE A 117 -7.50 -9.56 25.96
C PHE A 117 -8.95 -9.86 25.62
N LEU A 118 -9.29 -11.15 25.54
CA LEU A 118 -10.63 -11.62 25.21
C LEU A 118 -11.66 -11.18 26.26
N ASP A 119 -11.32 -11.19 27.54
CA ASP A 119 -12.20 -10.70 28.60
C ASP A 119 -12.50 -9.20 28.45
N ARG A 120 -11.47 -8.39 28.18
CA ARG A 120 -11.60 -6.95 28.00
C ARG A 120 -12.53 -6.57 26.84
N TRP A 121 -12.52 -7.34 25.76
CA TRP A 121 -13.28 -7.01 24.53
C TRP A 121 -14.55 -7.85 24.34
N PHE A 122 -14.63 -9.03 24.94
CA PHE A 122 -15.71 -10.02 24.72
C PHE A 122 -16.33 -10.58 26.02
N GLY A 123 -15.98 -10.06 27.20
CA GLY A 123 -16.71 -10.33 28.45
C GLY A 123 -16.51 -11.72 29.08
N GLY A 124 -15.33 -12.31 28.91
CA GLY A 124 -14.90 -13.53 29.62
C GLY A 124 -15.27 -14.83 28.91
N HIS A 125 -15.79 -14.73 27.69
CA HIS A 125 -16.19 -15.85 26.86
C HIS A 125 -15.15 -16.16 25.79
N LYS A 126 -14.90 -17.45 25.55
CA LYS A 126 -14.03 -17.94 24.47
C LYS A 126 -14.85 -18.02 23.18
N GLY A 127 -15.02 -16.88 22.49
CA GLY A 127 -15.54 -16.89 21.12
C GLY A 127 -14.55 -17.56 20.16
N SER A 128 -15.00 -17.94 18.97
CA SER A 128 -14.10 -18.41 17.92
C SER A 128 -13.22 -17.26 17.44
N LEU A 129 -11.90 -17.45 17.43
CA LEU A 129 -10.91 -16.49 16.94
C LEU A 129 -10.12 -17.15 15.82
N TYR A 130 -10.06 -16.50 14.66
CA TYR A 130 -9.38 -17.01 13.48
C TYR A 130 -8.36 -16.01 12.96
N GLU A 131 -7.17 -16.49 12.63
CA GLU A 131 -6.15 -15.74 11.88
C GLU A 131 -6.29 -16.08 10.40
N GLY A 132 -6.33 -15.07 9.54
CA GLY A 132 -6.26 -15.29 8.09
C GLY A 132 -4.80 -15.41 7.65
N ALA A 133 -4.45 -16.46 6.91
CA ALA A 133 -3.18 -16.49 6.18
C ALA A 133 -3.13 -15.36 5.13
N TYR A 134 -1.95 -15.03 4.62
CA TYR A 134 -1.78 -14.02 3.57
C TYR A 134 -2.74 -14.25 2.38
N GLY A 135 -3.57 -13.25 2.08
CA GLY A 135 -4.56 -13.30 1.00
C GLY A 135 -5.89 -13.96 1.38
N SER A 136 -6.05 -14.42 2.62
CA SER A 136 -7.30 -15.04 3.08
C SER A 136 -8.39 -13.99 3.18
N ASP A 137 -9.55 -14.27 2.60
CA ASP A 137 -10.71 -13.37 2.64
C ASP A 137 -11.97 -14.16 3.03
N LEU A 138 -13.07 -13.47 3.24
CA LEU A 138 -14.36 -14.05 3.58
C LEU A 138 -15.07 -14.60 2.32
N GLU A 139 -14.41 -15.52 1.63
CA GLU A 139 -14.88 -16.19 0.40
C GLU A 139 -14.79 -17.71 0.56
N GLY A 140 -15.66 -18.46 -0.13
CA GLY A 140 -15.79 -19.91 0.08
C GLY A 140 -14.51 -20.69 -0.22
N SER A 141 -13.73 -20.21 -1.19
CA SER A 141 -12.41 -20.76 -1.54
C SER A 141 -11.34 -20.54 -0.47
N SER A 142 -11.53 -19.58 0.44
CA SER A 142 -10.52 -19.12 1.39
C SER A 142 -10.75 -19.62 2.81
N VAL A 143 -11.92 -20.21 3.13
CA VAL A 143 -12.19 -20.67 4.51
C VAL A 143 -11.12 -21.64 5.03
N ALA A 144 -10.58 -22.51 4.17
CA ALA A 144 -9.55 -23.49 4.55
C ALA A 144 -8.15 -22.88 4.76
N THR A 145 -7.95 -21.58 4.50
CA THR A 145 -6.67 -20.88 4.73
C THR A 145 -6.64 -20.12 6.06
N PHE A 146 -7.73 -20.15 6.83
CA PHE A 146 -7.75 -19.63 8.19
C PHE A 146 -7.20 -20.65 9.19
N ASP A 147 -6.51 -20.16 10.21
CA ASP A 147 -6.12 -20.93 11.38
C ASP A 147 -7.02 -20.55 12.56
N GLN A 148 -7.52 -21.54 13.30
CA GLN A 148 -8.29 -21.28 14.53
C GLN A 148 -7.36 -21.19 15.73
N ASP A 149 -7.24 -19.98 16.27
CA ASP A 149 -6.38 -19.66 17.41
C ASP A 149 -7.10 -19.79 18.77
N ASN A 150 -8.42 -19.66 18.78
CA ASN A 150 -9.24 -19.86 19.98
C ASN A 150 -10.67 -20.29 19.64
N GLY A 151 -11.35 -20.89 20.60
CA GLY A 151 -12.74 -21.34 20.48
C GLY A 151 -12.91 -22.83 20.26
N ASP A 152 -14.15 -23.24 20.02
CA ASP A 152 -14.56 -24.65 19.95
C ASP A 152 -14.74 -25.18 18.50
N ASP A 153 -14.83 -24.30 17.49
CA ASP A 153 -15.14 -24.68 16.11
C ASP A 153 -13.91 -24.96 15.24
N VAL A 154 -13.34 -26.15 15.42
CA VAL A 154 -12.18 -26.65 14.64
C VAL A 154 -12.52 -27.03 13.19
N GLY A 155 -13.80 -26.95 12.82
CA GLY A 155 -14.30 -27.29 11.48
C GLY A 155 -14.57 -26.07 10.61
N PHE A 156 -14.39 -24.85 11.15
CA PHE A 156 -14.71 -23.58 10.49
C PHE A 156 -16.18 -23.48 10.05
N ALA A 157 -17.10 -24.21 10.69
CA ALA A 157 -18.50 -24.26 10.29
C ALA A 157 -19.18 -22.89 10.40
N ASP A 158 -18.82 -22.11 11.43
CA ASP A 158 -19.30 -20.75 11.60
C ASP A 158 -18.76 -19.77 10.54
N LEU A 159 -17.49 -19.91 10.12
CA LEU A 159 -16.94 -19.16 8.98
C LEU A 159 -17.62 -19.54 7.67
N VAL A 160 -17.88 -20.83 7.43
CA VAL A 160 -18.65 -21.27 6.25
C VAL A 160 -20.04 -20.62 6.26
N GLU A 161 -20.74 -20.62 7.40
CA GLU A 161 -22.05 -19.96 7.54
C GLU A 161 -21.95 -18.46 7.21
N LEU A 162 -20.96 -17.75 7.74
CA LEU A 162 -20.76 -16.33 7.46
C LEU A 162 -20.55 -16.07 5.96
N VAL A 163 -19.70 -16.88 5.31
CA VAL A 163 -19.38 -16.73 3.89
C VAL A 163 -20.60 -17.02 3.02
N GLU A 164 -21.33 -18.10 3.27
CA GLU A 164 -22.56 -18.43 2.52
C GLU A 164 -23.61 -17.31 2.64
N GLU A 165 -23.65 -16.61 3.76
CA GLU A 165 -24.55 -15.48 3.98
C GLU A 165 -24.09 -14.23 3.26
N LEU A 166 -22.79 -13.95 3.22
CA LEU A 166 -22.23 -12.88 2.40
C LEU A 166 -22.43 -13.17 0.90
N ASP A 167 -22.37 -14.44 0.47
CA ASP A 167 -22.63 -14.86 -0.91
C ASP A 167 -24.08 -14.59 -1.33
N ALA A 168 -25.01 -14.63 -0.39
CA ALA A 168 -26.42 -14.33 -0.65
C ALA A 168 -26.74 -12.83 -0.74
N MET A 169 -25.79 -11.94 -0.42
CA MET A 169 -25.98 -10.48 -0.44
C MET A 169 -25.67 -9.93 -1.84
N GLU A 170 -26.68 -9.81 -2.69
CA GLU A 170 -26.51 -9.34 -4.08
C GLU A 170 -26.77 -7.84 -4.29
N SER A 171 -27.47 -7.18 -3.36
CA SER A 171 -27.91 -5.79 -3.52
C SER A 171 -26.99 -4.81 -2.76
N PRO A 172 -26.29 -3.90 -3.46
CA PRO A 172 -25.50 -2.88 -2.79
C PRO A 172 -26.34 -1.96 -1.89
N ASP A 173 -27.60 -1.67 -2.25
CA ASP A 173 -28.50 -0.82 -1.47
C ASP A 173 -28.85 -1.41 -0.09
N THR A 174 -28.88 -2.74 0.04
CA THR A 174 -29.24 -3.41 1.30
C THR A 174 -28.04 -4.00 2.05
N PHE A 175 -26.86 -4.05 1.41
CA PHE A 175 -25.65 -4.68 1.94
C PHE A 175 -25.35 -4.29 3.39
N LEU A 176 -25.25 -2.99 3.70
CA LEU A 176 -24.93 -2.54 5.07
C LEU A 176 -25.92 -3.11 6.10
N ALA A 177 -27.21 -3.07 5.80
CA ALA A 177 -28.25 -3.52 6.72
C ALA A 177 -28.28 -5.05 6.89
N GLU A 178 -27.95 -5.79 5.84
CA GLU A 178 -27.88 -7.26 5.86
C GLU A 178 -26.61 -7.74 6.56
N ALA A 179 -25.45 -7.19 6.19
CA ALA A 179 -24.15 -7.46 6.81
C ALA A 179 -24.18 -7.15 8.31
N SER A 180 -24.82 -6.05 8.73
CA SER A 180 -24.94 -5.66 10.15
C SER A 180 -25.65 -6.69 11.04
N ARG A 181 -26.40 -7.64 10.47
CA ARG A 181 -27.03 -8.73 11.23
C ARG A 181 -26.03 -9.80 11.66
N ARG A 182 -24.91 -9.90 10.96
CA ARG A 182 -23.91 -10.97 11.12
C ARG A 182 -22.54 -10.44 11.50
N ILE A 183 -22.19 -9.24 11.05
CA ILE A 183 -20.93 -8.58 11.35
C ILE A 183 -21.26 -7.32 12.16
N ASP A 184 -20.40 -7.00 13.12
CA ASP A 184 -20.44 -5.73 13.82
C ASP A 184 -19.94 -4.60 12.90
N MET A 185 -20.77 -4.23 11.92
CA MET A 185 -20.37 -3.33 10.83
C MET A 185 -19.90 -1.96 11.32
N GLU A 186 -20.42 -1.45 12.43
CA GLU A 186 -19.92 -0.20 13.01
C GLU A 186 -18.43 -0.29 13.37
N ARG A 187 -18.03 -1.42 13.96
CA ARG A 187 -16.64 -1.70 14.35
C ARG A 187 -15.77 -2.12 13.17
N TYR A 188 -16.33 -2.86 12.20
CA TYR A 188 -15.63 -3.14 10.94
C TYR A 188 -15.28 -1.84 10.20
N LEU A 189 -16.22 -0.90 10.08
CA LEU A 189 -15.97 0.38 9.42
C LEU A 189 -14.92 1.21 10.17
N ALA A 190 -14.93 1.19 11.51
CA ALA A 190 -13.87 1.81 12.31
C ALA A 190 -12.51 1.14 12.09
N PHE A 191 -12.48 -0.20 11.99
CA PHE A 191 -11.29 -0.98 11.68
C PHE A 191 -10.73 -0.62 10.29
N ALA A 192 -11.54 -0.70 9.23
CA ALA A 192 -11.10 -0.40 7.86
C ALA A 192 -10.65 1.06 7.70
N ALA A 193 -11.37 2.00 8.34
CA ALA A 193 -11.00 3.42 8.33
C ALA A 193 -9.68 3.68 9.08
N ALA A 194 -9.47 3.07 10.25
CA ALA A 194 -8.23 3.22 11.00
C ALA A 194 -7.04 2.58 10.27
N GLU A 195 -7.21 1.37 9.73
CA GLU A 195 -6.21 0.65 8.94
C GLU A 195 -5.78 1.46 7.71
N THR A 196 -6.75 1.98 6.97
CA THR A 196 -6.48 2.81 5.80
C THR A 196 -5.86 4.15 6.22
N PHE A 197 -6.33 4.79 7.29
CA PHE A 197 -5.79 6.06 7.78
C PHE A 197 -4.30 5.94 8.12
N ILE A 198 -3.88 4.88 8.80
CA ILE A 198 -2.47 4.65 9.13
C ILE A 198 -1.65 4.09 7.98
N GLY A 199 -2.21 3.93 6.78
CA GLY A 199 -1.47 3.43 5.63
C GLY A 199 -1.05 1.97 5.75
N HIS A 200 -1.84 1.14 6.43
CA HIS A 200 -1.54 -0.28 6.57
C HIS A 200 -1.91 -1.04 5.30
N TRP A 201 -1.02 -1.04 4.32
CA TRP A 201 -1.27 -1.68 3.03
C TRP A 201 -1.35 -3.20 3.17
N ASP A 202 -0.52 -3.81 4.01
CA ASP A 202 -0.52 -5.26 4.27
C ASP A 202 -1.61 -5.70 5.27
N GLY A 203 -2.65 -4.88 5.47
CA GLY A 203 -3.79 -5.17 6.36
C GLY A 203 -4.92 -5.93 5.67
N TYR A 204 -6.06 -6.08 6.35
CA TYR A 204 -7.19 -6.82 5.80
C TYR A 204 -7.77 -6.13 4.56
N ALA A 205 -8.11 -4.84 4.67
CA ALA A 205 -8.88 -4.11 3.66
C ALA A 205 -8.19 -4.03 2.29
N TRP A 206 -6.85 -4.11 2.26
CA TRP A 206 -6.04 -3.98 1.05
C TRP A 206 -5.51 -5.33 0.56
N TYR A 207 -4.55 -5.93 1.27
CA TYR A 207 -3.91 -7.17 0.83
C TYR A 207 -4.47 -8.45 1.49
N ARG A 208 -5.43 -8.31 2.41
CA ARG A 208 -6.07 -9.43 3.14
C ARG A 208 -5.06 -10.22 3.96
N ASN A 209 -4.29 -9.50 4.77
CA ASN A 209 -3.28 -10.07 5.66
C ASN A 209 -3.31 -9.37 7.03
N ASN A 210 -2.58 -9.88 8.01
CA ASN A 210 -2.35 -9.26 9.32
C ASN A 210 -3.64 -8.88 10.07
N TYR A 211 -4.59 -9.80 10.17
CA TYR A 211 -5.82 -9.60 10.92
C TYR A 211 -6.31 -10.88 11.58
N PHE A 212 -7.10 -10.72 12.64
CA PHE A 212 -8.00 -11.76 13.13
C PHE A 212 -9.45 -11.38 12.88
N ILE A 213 -10.29 -12.40 12.78
CA ILE A 213 -11.73 -12.25 12.87
C ILE A 213 -12.27 -13.11 14.02
N ALA A 214 -13.12 -12.53 14.85
CA ALA A 214 -13.68 -13.19 16.02
C ALA A 214 -15.20 -13.21 15.98
N ARG A 215 -15.80 -14.37 16.29
CA ARG A 215 -17.24 -14.48 16.50
C ARG A 215 -17.58 -14.19 17.95
N ARG A 216 -18.34 -13.13 18.17
CA ARG A 216 -18.72 -12.71 19.52
C ARG A 216 -19.77 -13.66 20.11
N PRO A 217 -19.60 -14.11 21.35
CA PRO A 217 -20.49 -15.07 21.98
C PRO A 217 -21.78 -14.46 22.53
N ASP A 218 -21.84 -13.13 22.69
CA ASP A 218 -22.99 -12.44 23.28
C ASP A 218 -24.13 -12.20 22.28
N ASP A 219 -23.80 -11.80 21.05
CA ASP A 219 -24.76 -11.54 19.98
C ASP A 219 -24.54 -12.36 18.70
N GLY A 220 -23.47 -13.18 18.66
CA GLY A 220 -23.13 -14.02 17.52
C GLY A 220 -22.49 -13.26 16.35
N ARG A 221 -22.28 -11.94 16.47
CA ARG A 221 -21.74 -11.11 15.38
C ARG A 221 -20.22 -11.21 15.30
N TRP A 222 -19.70 -11.08 14.08
CA TRP A 222 -18.27 -11.12 13.78
C TRP A 222 -17.63 -9.74 13.94
N THR A 223 -16.38 -9.71 14.37
CA THR A 223 -15.58 -8.48 14.48
C THR A 223 -14.15 -8.72 14.04
N PHE A 224 -13.52 -7.67 13.53
CA PHE A 224 -12.12 -7.67 13.09
C PHE A 224 -11.19 -7.14 14.18
N LEU A 225 -9.96 -7.63 14.16
CA LEU A 225 -8.87 -7.23 15.03
C LEU A 225 -7.62 -7.03 14.17
N PRO A 226 -6.91 -5.90 14.32
CA PRO A 226 -5.65 -5.69 13.62
C PRO A 226 -4.56 -6.57 14.22
N TRP A 227 -3.65 -7.01 13.37
CA TRP A 227 -2.42 -7.68 13.74
C TRP A 227 -1.27 -7.14 12.89
N GLY A 228 -0.02 -7.50 13.15
CA GLY A 228 1.12 -7.20 12.26
C GLY A 228 1.20 -5.75 11.73
N VAL A 229 0.96 -4.76 12.59
CA VAL A 229 0.84 -3.33 12.18
C VAL A 229 2.19 -2.60 12.08
N ASP A 230 3.29 -3.33 11.90
CA ASP A 230 4.64 -2.78 11.80
C ASP A 230 4.91 -2.05 10.47
N GLN A 231 4.21 -2.45 9.40
CA GLN A 231 4.27 -1.79 8.08
C GLN A 231 3.13 -0.77 7.93
N THR A 232 3.27 0.37 8.60
CA THR A 232 2.30 1.47 8.62
C THR A 232 3.01 2.84 8.51
N PHE A 233 2.24 3.92 8.33
CA PHE A 233 2.67 5.32 8.25
C PHE A 233 3.63 5.65 7.09
N SER A 234 3.62 4.84 6.03
CA SER A 234 4.38 5.05 4.80
C SER A 234 3.47 5.36 3.61
N ASP A 235 2.35 4.64 3.49
CA ASP A 235 1.55 4.63 2.27
C ASP A 235 0.25 5.43 2.46
N PRO A 236 0.02 6.53 1.71
CA PRO A 236 -1.19 7.33 1.83
C PRO A 236 -2.37 6.68 1.10
N LEU A 237 -2.81 5.52 1.58
CA LEU A 237 -3.86 4.70 0.97
C LEU A 237 -5.14 5.49 0.69
N TYR A 238 -5.80 5.21 -0.44
CA TYR A 238 -7.05 5.88 -0.80
C TYR A 238 -8.22 5.44 0.12
N PRO A 239 -8.92 6.36 0.81
CA PRO A 239 -9.96 6.01 1.79
C PRO A 239 -11.07 5.06 1.31
N PHE A 240 -11.40 5.08 0.01
CA PHE A 240 -12.45 4.25 -0.58
C PHE A 240 -11.92 3.17 -1.53
N GLY A 241 -10.61 2.89 -1.45
CA GLY A 241 -9.99 1.75 -2.14
C GLY A 241 -10.07 0.45 -1.33
N GLY A 242 -9.16 -0.46 -1.65
CA GLY A 242 -9.01 -1.76 -0.97
C GLY A 242 -9.61 -2.93 -1.74
N GLU A 243 -8.98 -4.09 -1.60
CA GLU A 243 -9.35 -5.30 -2.32
C GLU A 243 -10.07 -6.34 -1.46
N ALA A 244 -10.27 -6.12 -0.16
CA ALA A 244 -10.99 -7.11 0.65
C ALA A 244 -12.47 -7.17 0.28
N ARG A 245 -13.09 -8.36 0.36
CA ARG A 245 -14.49 -8.58 -0.01
C ARG A 245 -15.43 -7.59 0.68
N LEU A 246 -15.37 -7.47 2.00
CA LEU A 246 -16.23 -6.53 2.74
C LEU A 246 -15.97 -5.08 2.35
N GLN A 247 -14.73 -4.73 2.03
CA GLN A 247 -14.35 -3.39 1.61
C GLN A 247 -14.96 -3.07 0.24
N ARG A 248 -14.75 -3.94 -0.77
CA ARG A 248 -15.33 -3.81 -2.11
C ARG A 248 -16.86 -3.75 -2.07
N MET A 249 -17.50 -4.61 -1.27
CA MET A 249 -18.95 -4.60 -1.12
C MET A 249 -19.46 -3.33 -0.44
N CYS A 250 -18.70 -2.79 0.52
CA CYS A 250 -19.05 -1.55 1.20
C CYS A 250 -18.91 -0.33 0.29
N THR A 251 -17.82 -0.22 -0.45
CA THR A 251 -17.58 0.93 -1.34
C THR A 251 -18.53 0.92 -2.53
N ALA A 252 -18.98 -0.24 -3.00
CA ALA A 252 -20.05 -0.38 -3.98
C ALA A 252 -21.45 -0.07 -3.43
N SER A 253 -21.63 -0.03 -2.10
CA SER A 253 -22.90 0.19 -1.41
C SER A 253 -23.01 1.65 -0.97
N PRO A 254 -23.87 2.50 -1.56
CA PRO A 254 -24.01 3.90 -1.16
C PRO A 254 -24.23 4.11 0.35
N PRO A 255 -25.13 3.36 1.05
CA PRO A 255 -25.29 3.54 2.49
C PRO A 255 -24.06 3.07 3.28
N CYS A 256 -23.32 2.07 2.81
CA CYS A 256 -22.10 1.62 3.47
C CYS A 256 -20.93 2.59 3.25
N LEU A 257 -20.75 3.10 2.03
CA LEU A 257 -19.75 4.11 1.70
C LEU A 257 -19.93 5.38 2.55
N GLN A 258 -21.17 5.85 2.73
CA GLN A 258 -21.46 6.97 3.64
C GLN A 258 -21.11 6.64 5.09
N ALA A 259 -21.40 5.41 5.54
CA ALA A 259 -21.06 4.97 6.89
C ALA A 259 -19.53 4.84 7.09
N LEU A 260 -18.80 4.44 6.05
CA LEU A 260 -17.34 4.39 6.02
C LEU A 260 -16.73 5.79 6.10
N ALA A 261 -17.26 6.75 5.33
CA ALA A 261 -16.83 8.15 5.41
C ALA A 261 -17.05 8.73 6.82
N ALA A 262 -18.20 8.43 7.44
CA ALA A 262 -18.45 8.81 8.83
C ALA A 262 -17.49 8.11 9.82
N ALA A 263 -16.99 6.91 9.50
CA ALA A 263 -15.97 6.25 10.32
C ALA A 263 -14.60 6.94 10.19
N PHE A 264 -14.21 7.39 8.99
CA PHE A 264 -13.00 8.20 8.81
C PHE A 264 -13.05 9.51 9.59
N GLU A 265 -14.20 10.19 9.64
CA GLU A 265 -14.34 11.39 10.49
C GLU A 265 -14.08 11.08 11.98
N ARG A 266 -14.57 9.94 12.48
CA ARG A 266 -14.27 9.49 13.85
C ARG A 266 -12.79 9.17 14.03
N VAL A 267 -12.14 8.57 13.03
CA VAL A 267 -10.70 8.29 13.07
C VAL A 267 -9.91 9.61 13.12
N LEU A 268 -10.27 10.60 12.32
CA LEU A 268 -9.64 11.93 12.32
C LEU A 268 -9.78 12.61 13.70
N GLU A 269 -10.97 12.55 14.30
CA GLU A 269 -11.22 13.07 15.65
C GLU A 269 -10.33 12.36 16.67
N ARG A 270 -10.28 11.02 16.65
CA ARG A 270 -9.52 10.22 17.62
C ARG A 270 -8.02 10.34 17.44
N ALA A 271 -7.52 10.37 16.21
CA ALA A 271 -6.10 10.61 15.93
C ALA A 271 -5.65 11.98 16.45
N SER A 272 -6.48 13.02 16.25
CA SER A 272 -6.23 14.36 16.81
C SER A 272 -6.26 14.36 18.35
N ALA A 273 -7.24 13.68 18.96
CA ALA A 273 -7.36 13.60 20.42
C ALA A 273 -6.23 12.81 21.08
N LEU A 274 -5.67 11.80 20.40
CA LEU A 274 -4.50 11.06 20.85
C LEU A 274 -3.21 11.87 20.69
N ASP A 275 -3.20 12.87 19.81
CA ASP A 275 -2.00 13.63 19.44
C ASP A 275 -0.85 12.68 19.03
N LEU A 276 -1.11 11.87 18.00
CA LEU A 276 -0.18 10.82 17.55
C LEU A 276 1.19 11.38 17.14
N VAL A 277 1.26 12.64 16.70
CA VAL A 277 2.52 13.33 16.41
C VAL A 277 3.32 13.49 17.70
N SER A 278 2.71 14.03 18.75
CA SER A 278 3.39 14.17 20.05
C SER A 278 3.72 12.82 20.70
N ASP A 279 2.89 11.78 20.54
CA ASP A 279 3.22 10.43 21.04
C ASP A 279 4.39 9.81 20.25
N ALA A 280 4.54 10.10 18.95
CA ALA A 280 5.70 9.68 18.16
C ALA A 280 7.00 10.36 18.65
N GLU A 281 6.96 11.67 18.90
CA GLU A 281 8.07 12.42 19.48
C GLU A 281 8.44 11.91 20.88
N ALA A 282 7.44 11.67 21.73
CA ALA A 282 7.66 11.12 23.07
C ALA A 282 8.20 9.68 23.01
N ALA A 283 7.75 8.87 22.07
CA ALA A 283 8.25 7.52 21.85
C ALA A 283 9.71 7.55 21.40
N ARG A 284 10.10 8.47 20.51
CA ARG A 284 11.50 8.70 20.13
C ARG A 284 12.37 8.96 21.36
N ASP A 285 11.98 9.94 22.18
CA ASP A 285 12.74 10.30 23.39
C ASP A 285 12.84 9.12 24.38
N LEU A 286 11.76 8.34 24.50
CA LEU A 286 11.71 7.18 25.39
C LEU A 286 12.70 6.08 24.98
N ILE A 287 12.80 5.78 23.68
CA ILE A 287 13.56 4.63 23.19
C ILE A 287 14.99 4.96 22.76
N TRP A 288 15.36 6.24 22.65
CA TRP A 288 16.59 6.64 21.94
C TRP A 288 17.87 6.05 22.53
N ASP A 289 17.99 5.99 23.85
CA ASP A 289 19.17 5.40 24.51
C ASP A 289 19.28 3.89 24.21
N ASP A 290 18.15 3.17 24.19
CA ASP A 290 18.11 1.76 23.86
C ASP A 290 18.36 1.51 22.37
N VAL A 291 17.88 2.40 21.50
CA VAL A 291 18.23 2.41 20.07
C VAL A 291 19.75 2.49 19.94
N LEU A 292 20.41 3.49 20.55
CA LEU A 292 21.87 3.64 20.46
C LEU A 292 22.65 2.45 21.02
N ALA A 293 22.11 1.78 22.04
CA ALA A 293 22.74 0.63 22.69
C ALA A 293 22.49 -0.72 22.00
N ASP A 294 21.46 -0.83 21.14
CA ASP A 294 21.05 -2.09 20.52
C ASP A 294 22.16 -2.68 19.63
N PRO A 295 22.78 -3.82 20.02
CA PRO A 295 23.89 -4.42 19.28
C PRO A 295 23.44 -5.22 18.06
N ARG A 296 22.13 -5.43 17.87
CA ARG A 296 21.54 -6.30 16.83
C ARG A 296 20.63 -5.55 15.85
N ARG A 297 20.48 -4.24 15.99
CA ARG A 297 19.74 -3.43 15.01
C ARG A 297 20.34 -3.61 13.60
N GLU A 298 19.49 -3.84 12.61
CA GLU A 298 19.91 -4.09 11.22
C GLU A 298 20.14 -2.81 10.41
N VAL A 299 19.62 -1.68 10.89
CA VAL A 299 19.77 -0.35 10.29
C VAL A 299 20.65 0.55 11.16
N SER A 300 21.14 1.68 10.64
CA SER A 300 21.88 2.66 11.45
C SER A 300 20.91 3.48 12.34
N SER A 301 21.42 4.13 13.38
CA SER A 301 20.63 5.07 14.19
C SER A 301 20.10 6.25 13.36
N ASP A 302 20.85 6.66 12.32
CA ASP A 302 20.43 7.74 11.42
C ASP A 302 19.21 7.32 10.58
N VAL A 303 19.14 6.06 10.15
CA VAL A 303 17.96 5.51 9.46
C VAL A 303 16.76 5.44 10.41
N VAL A 304 16.96 5.02 11.67
CA VAL A 304 15.87 5.04 12.68
C VAL A 304 15.34 6.45 12.88
N ALA A 305 16.23 7.44 13.06
CA ALA A 305 15.83 8.83 13.19
C ALA A 305 15.03 9.30 11.97
N ALA A 306 15.55 9.09 10.76
CA ALA A 306 14.89 9.50 9.53
C ALA A 306 13.50 8.85 9.37
N GLN A 307 13.36 7.57 9.73
CA GLN A 307 12.07 6.89 9.64
C GLN A 307 11.06 7.43 10.66
N ILE A 308 11.49 7.74 11.89
CA ILE A 308 10.63 8.41 12.87
C ILE A 308 10.18 9.78 12.35
N ASP A 309 11.08 10.56 11.73
CA ASP A 309 10.73 11.86 11.13
C ASP A 309 9.72 11.69 9.97
N ALA A 310 9.87 10.63 9.16
CA ALA A 310 8.93 10.30 8.10
C ALA A 310 7.55 9.91 8.66
N THR A 311 7.48 9.12 9.73
CA THR A 311 6.23 8.79 10.44
C THR A 311 5.53 10.06 10.96
N ILE A 312 6.29 11.00 11.52
CA ILE A 312 5.77 12.29 11.99
C ILE A 312 5.24 13.12 10.81
N ALA A 313 5.97 13.19 9.71
CA ALA A 313 5.54 13.90 8.50
C ALA A 313 4.23 13.31 7.95
N PHE A 314 4.16 11.98 7.82
CA PHE A 314 2.94 11.26 7.42
C PHE A 314 1.75 11.65 8.30
N LEU A 315 1.91 11.60 9.63
CA LEU A 315 0.83 11.93 10.57
C LEU A 315 0.36 13.39 10.48
N ASN A 316 1.23 14.33 10.12
CA ASN A 316 0.87 15.73 9.90
C ASN A 316 0.05 15.92 8.62
N ASP A 317 0.44 15.25 7.53
CA ASP A 317 -0.16 15.45 6.21
C ASP A 317 -1.43 14.61 6.02
N ARG A 318 -1.47 13.40 6.60
CA ARG A 318 -2.53 12.42 6.40
C ARG A 318 -3.95 12.95 6.65
N PRO A 319 -4.23 13.74 7.72
CA PRO A 319 -5.57 14.26 7.96
C PRO A 319 -6.12 15.15 6.84
N ALA A 320 -5.26 15.90 6.13
CA ALA A 320 -5.70 16.74 5.02
C ALA A 320 -6.08 15.88 3.81
N GLY A 321 -5.22 14.92 3.45
CA GLY A 321 -5.47 13.99 2.35
C GLY A 321 -6.75 13.17 2.54
N VAL A 322 -6.97 12.62 3.75
CA VAL A 322 -8.22 11.89 4.03
C VAL A 322 -9.44 12.78 3.86
N ARG A 323 -9.45 14.00 4.43
CA ARG A 323 -10.60 14.92 4.30
C ARG A 323 -10.91 15.29 2.85
N ALA A 324 -9.88 15.47 2.02
CA ALA A 324 -10.06 15.73 0.60
C ALA A 324 -10.81 14.56 -0.06
N SER A 325 -10.40 13.32 0.20
CA SER A 325 -11.09 12.14 -0.33
C SER A 325 -12.48 11.94 0.24
N LEU A 326 -12.77 12.32 1.50
CA LEU A 326 -14.11 12.12 2.09
C LEU A 326 -15.22 12.88 1.36
N ALA A 327 -14.87 13.96 0.65
CA ALA A 327 -15.81 14.66 -0.23
C ALA A 327 -16.44 13.68 -1.25
N CYS A 328 -15.69 12.68 -1.70
CA CYS A 328 -16.10 11.68 -2.67
C CYS A 328 -17.11 10.64 -2.17
N ALA A 329 -17.46 10.65 -0.89
CA ALA A 329 -18.54 9.82 -0.38
C ALA A 329 -19.94 10.33 -0.79
N ASP A 330 -20.05 11.60 -1.15
CA ASP A 330 -21.25 12.22 -1.73
C ASP A 330 -20.83 13.23 -2.81
N PRO A 331 -20.60 12.77 -4.05
CA PRO A 331 -20.11 13.61 -5.14
C PRO A 331 -21.17 14.59 -5.68
N SER A 332 -22.41 14.56 -5.18
CA SER A 332 -23.52 15.37 -5.71
C SER A 332 -23.32 16.89 -5.63
N GLY A 333 -22.26 17.34 -4.94
CA GLY A 333 -21.83 18.74 -4.90
C GLY A 333 -20.42 19.01 -5.41
N LEU A 334 -19.80 18.05 -6.12
CA LEU A 334 -18.40 18.07 -6.58
C LEU A 334 -18.32 17.94 -8.11
N ASP A 335 -19.16 18.69 -8.80
CA ASP A 335 -19.20 18.83 -10.26
C ASP A 335 -18.92 20.32 -10.52
N ALA A 336 -17.63 20.69 -10.63
CA ALA A 336 -17.26 22.11 -10.59
C ALA A 336 -17.53 22.83 -11.92
N ASP A 337 -17.61 22.09 -13.03
CA ASP A 337 -17.86 22.59 -14.38
C ASP A 337 -19.28 22.32 -14.91
N GLY A 338 -20.04 21.44 -14.27
CA GLY A 338 -21.45 21.16 -14.52
C GLY A 338 -21.74 20.05 -15.52
N ASP A 339 -20.80 19.14 -15.79
CA ASP A 339 -20.92 18.08 -16.78
C ASP A 339 -21.53 16.76 -16.26
N LEU A 340 -21.86 16.71 -14.97
CA LEU A 340 -22.43 15.57 -14.25
C LEU A 340 -21.45 14.43 -13.91
N SER A 341 -20.17 14.63 -14.17
CA SER A 341 -19.07 13.89 -13.58
C SER A 341 -18.62 14.62 -12.32
N SER A 342 -17.75 14.00 -11.54
CA SER A 342 -17.27 14.64 -10.32
C SER A 342 -15.78 14.45 -10.19
N GLY A 343 -15.06 15.44 -9.65
CA GLY A 343 -13.61 15.38 -9.35
C GLY A 343 -13.18 14.34 -8.30
N CYS A 344 -14.04 13.37 -8.04
CA CYS A 344 -13.92 12.30 -7.08
C CYS A 344 -13.64 10.93 -7.71
N GLY A 345 -12.99 10.93 -8.87
CA GLY A 345 -12.70 9.73 -9.64
C GLY A 345 -12.47 10.07 -11.11
N GLU A 346 -13.13 9.29 -11.98
CA GLU A 346 -12.94 9.17 -13.44
C GLU A 346 -12.95 10.48 -14.25
N ASP A 347 -13.33 11.60 -13.63
CA ASP A 347 -13.18 12.94 -14.18
C ASP A 347 -11.72 13.40 -14.07
N CYS A 348 -11.04 13.36 -15.21
CA CYS A 348 -9.62 13.66 -15.31
C CYS A 348 -9.32 15.17 -15.24
N ASP A 349 -10.32 16.06 -15.41
CA ASP A 349 -10.22 17.50 -15.14
C ASP A 349 -11.59 18.12 -14.78
N ASP A 350 -11.98 18.03 -13.50
CA ASP A 350 -13.21 18.63 -12.91
C ASP A 350 -13.29 20.17 -13.02
N GLY A 351 -12.32 20.81 -13.69
CA GLY A 351 -12.37 22.21 -14.08
C GLY A 351 -12.80 22.46 -15.53
N ASP A 352 -12.97 21.41 -16.34
CA ASP A 352 -13.26 21.46 -17.77
C ASP A 352 -14.36 20.47 -18.19
N ALA A 353 -15.56 21.00 -18.42
CA ALA A 353 -16.76 20.23 -18.81
C ALA A 353 -16.66 19.51 -20.16
N SER A 354 -15.50 19.57 -20.84
CA SER A 354 -15.18 18.78 -22.03
C SER A 354 -14.27 17.58 -21.75
N VAL A 355 -13.85 17.39 -20.50
CA VAL A 355 -12.87 16.39 -20.07
C VAL A 355 -13.52 15.53 -18.98
N HIS A 356 -14.21 14.47 -19.40
CA HIS A 356 -14.95 13.62 -18.49
C HIS A 356 -15.20 12.22 -19.09
N PRO A 357 -15.54 11.22 -18.25
CA PRO A 357 -15.81 9.87 -18.72
C PRO A 357 -16.81 9.81 -19.87
N GLY A 358 -16.34 9.29 -21.01
CA GLY A 358 -17.16 9.12 -22.22
C GLY A 358 -17.53 10.42 -22.95
N ALA A 359 -16.82 11.52 -22.70
CA ALA A 359 -16.89 12.69 -23.57
C ALA A 359 -16.44 12.36 -25.00
N PRO A 360 -16.83 13.15 -26.02
CA PRO A 360 -16.24 13.03 -27.35
C PRO A 360 -14.84 13.64 -27.40
N GLU A 361 -13.89 12.96 -28.04
CA GLU A 361 -12.57 13.53 -28.36
C GLU A 361 -12.68 14.80 -29.21
N LEU A 362 -11.94 15.84 -28.80
CA LEU A 362 -11.89 17.14 -29.48
C LEU A 362 -10.68 17.29 -30.41
N CYS A 363 -9.76 16.32 -30.43
CA CYS A 363 -8.55 16.33 -31.23
C CYS A 363 -7.61 17.49 -30.85
N ASP A 364 -7.47 17.75 -29.55
CA ASP A 364 -6.77 18.90 -28.99
C ASP A 364 -5.63 18.54 -28.01
N LEU A 365 -5.16 17.29 -28.06
CA LEU A 365 -4.11 16.73 -27.21
C LEU A 365 -4.50 16.53 -25.73
N ILE A 366 -5.80 16.48 -25.45
CA ILE A 366 -6.34 16.19 -24.12
C ILE A 366 -7.11 14.87 -24.22
N ASP A 367 -6.97 14.01 -23.21
CA ASP A 367 -7.81 12.81 -23.08
C ASP A 367 -9.20 13.26 -22.61
N ASN A 368 -10.04 13.67 -23.56
CA ASN A 368 -11.35 14.24 -23.24
C ASN A 368 -12.25 13.19 -22.57
N ASN A 369 -12.12 11.93 -22.95
CA ASN A 369 -13.03 10.87 -22.52
C ASN A 369 -12.55 10.10 -21.26
N CYS A 370 -11.37 10.45 -20.75
CA CYS A 370 -10.69 9.90 -19.58
C CYS A 370 -10.46 8.37 -19.64
N ASP A 371 -10.23 7.80 -20.83
CA ASP A 371 -9.93 6.37 -21.00
C ASP A 371 -8.43 6.03 -20.97
N GLY A 372 -7.59 7.05 -20.78
CA GLY A 372 -6.13 6.96 -20.77
C GLY A 372 -5.50 7.02 -22.16
N ARG A 373 -6.25 7.36 -23.21
CA ARG A 373 -5.74 7.57 -24.56
C ARG A 373 -6.14 8.95 -25.06
N VAL A 374 -5.18 9.68 -25.59
CA VAL A 374 -5.43 11.00 -26.19
C VAL A 374 -5.83 10.86 -27.65
N ASP A 375 -6.92 11.52 -28.03
CA ASP A 375 -7.36 11.71 -29.42
C ASP A 375 -7.47 10.38 -30.21
N ASP A 376 -7.89 9.29 -29.56
CA ASP A 376 -7.92 7.94 -30.14
C ASP A 376 -9.17 7.67 -31.01
N ASP A 377 -10.11 8.63 -31.06
CA ASP A 377 -11.26 8.55 -31.94
C ASP A 377 -10.82 8.53 -33.42
N PRO A 378 -11.38 7.64 -34.26
CA PRO A 378 -11.02 7.54 -35.68
C PRO A 378 -11.22 8.81 -36.52
N SER A 379 -11.92 9.82 -35.99
CA SER A 379 -12.08 11.13 -36.62
C SER A 379 -10.93 12.10 -36.34
N CYS A 380 -10.10 11.84 -35.32
CA CYS A 380 -8.93 12.63 -35.03
C CYS A 380 -7.78 12.36 -36.02
N PRO A 381 -6.92 13.36 -36.28
CA PRO A 381 -5.68 13.13 -37.00
C PRO A 381 -4.83 12.08 -36.27
N PRO A 382 -4.09 11.23 -36.99
CA PRO A 382 -3.28 10.16 -36.37
C PRO A 382 -2.13 10.70 -35.50
N CYS A 383 -1.80 11.99 -35.64
CA CYS A 383 -0.79 12.65 -34.86
C CYS A 383 -1.22 14.07 -34.49
N GLY A 384 -0.92 14.49 -33.26
CA GLY A 384 -1.03 15.87 -32.83
C GLY A 384 0.25 16.66 -33.12
N LEU A 385 0.08 17.91 -33.56
CA LEU A 385 1.19 18.75 -34.01
C LEU A 385 1.52 19.86 -33.00
N LEU A 386 2.78 19.90 -32.56
CA LEU A 386 3.30 20.97 -31.72
C LEU A 386 4.36 21.78 -32.47
N ALA A 387 4.12 23.08 -32.65
CA ALA A 387 5.11 23.98 -33.24
C ALA A 387 6.26 24.28 -32.28
N LEU A 388 7.51 24.15 -32.74
CA LEU A 388 8.69 24.43 -31.93
C LEU A 388 9.11 25.91 -32.00
N PRO A 389 9.58 26.51 -30.89
CA PRO A 389 10.02 27.92 -30.86
C PRO A 389 11.13 28.27 -31.86
N GLU A 390 11.99 27.31 -32.16
CA GLU A 390 13.13 27.43 -33.08
C GLU A 390 12.81 27.15 -34.55
N GLY A 391 11.56 26.74 -34.84
CA GLY A 391 11.08 26.39 -36.18
C GLY A 391 10.80 24.89 -36.34
N GLY A 392 9.91 24.59 -37.29
CA GLY A 392 9.35 23.26 -37.50
C GLY A 392 8.38 22.82 -36.40
N SER A 393 8.05 21.54 -36.39
CA SER A 393 7.11 20.95 -35.43
C SER A 393 7.57 19.58 -34.92
N LEU A 394 7.02 19.15 -33.79
CA LEU A 394 6.94 17.75 -33.42
C LEU A 394 5.55 17.22 -33.80
N ALA A 395 5.48 16.00 -34.31
CA ALA A 395 4.24 15.25 -34.45
C ALA A 395 4.26 14.09 -33.46
N LEU A 396 3.30 14.05 -32.54
CA LEU A 396 3.12 12.95 -31.59
C LEU A 396 2.04 12.04 -32.15
N CYS A 397 2.40 10.82 -32.50
CA CYS A 397 1.51 9.86 -33.15
C CYS A 397 1.10 8.77 -32.15
N PHE A 398 -0.21 8.69 -31.88
CA PHE A 398 -0.75 7.93 -30.75
C PHE A 398 -1.02 6.47 -31.10
N ALA A 399 -1.29 6.19 -32.37
CA ALA A 399 -1.52 4.83 -32.87
C ALA A 399 -0.20 4.03 -32.83
N PRO A 400 -0.09 2.97 -32.01
CA PRO A 400 1.13 2.21 -31.91
C PRO A 400 1.53 1.60 -33.25
N ALA A 401 2.83 1.62 -33.56
CA ALA A 401 3.38 1.08 -34.79
C ALA A 401 4.74 0.42 -34.52
N THR A 402 5.13 -0.50 -35.41
CA THR A 402 6.52 -0.98 -35.45
C THR A 402 7.45 0.19 -35.75
N TRP A 403 8.72 0.10 -35.34
CA TRP A 403 9.66 1.20 -35.54
C TRP A 403 9.82 1.56 -37.04
N GLU A 404 9.85 0.54 -37.92
CA GLU A 404 9.92 0.75 -39.38
C GLU A 404 8.67 1.48 -39.90
N ASP A 405 7.47 1.06 -39.49
CA ASP A 405 6.22 1.71 -39.88
C ASP A 405 6.12 3.16 -39.36
N ALA A 406 6.62 3.40 -38.15
CA ALA A 406 6.68 4.72 -37.53
C ALA A 406 7.60 5.68 -38.31
N GLU A 407 8.80 5.23 -38.67
CA GLU A 407 9.71 6.02 -39.53
C GLU A 407 9.10 6.29 -40.91
N LEU A 408 8.48 5.29 -41.54
CA LEU A 408 7.81 5.46 -42.83
C LEU A 408 6.68 6.50 -42.76
N ASP A 409 5.93 6.53 -41.66
CA ASP A 409 4.89 7.52 -41.44
C ASP A 409 5.49 8.93 -41.24
N CYS A 410 6.52 9.08 -40.40
CA CYS A 410 7.20 10.36 -40.22
C CYS A 410 7.78 10.91 -41.54
N VAL A 411 8.34 10.03 -42.39
CA VAL A 411 8.80 10.38 -43.73
C VAL A 411 7.64 10.80 -44.64
N ALA A 412 6.50 10.12 -44.57
CA ALA A 412 5.31 10.52 -45.32
C ALA A 412 4.76 11.88 -44.89
N GLN A 413 4.93 12.24 -43.62
CA GLN A 413 4.63 13.58 -43.07
C GLN A 413 5.68 14.65 -43.43
N GLY A 414 6.79 14.25 -44.05
CA GLY A 414 7.85 15.15 -44.54
C GLY A 414 8.98 15.40 -43.54
N GLY A 415 9.09 14.58 -42.50
CA GLY A 415 10.16 14.59 -41.51
C GLY A 415 10.77 13.21 -41.32
N HIS A 416 11.20 12.92 -40.10
CA HIS A 416 11.75 11.64 -39.65
C HIS A 416 11.32 11.40 -38.20
N LEU A 417 11.48 10.19 -37.67
CA LEU A 417 11.47 10.00 -36.22
C LEU A 417 12.45 10.97 -35.57
N VAL A 418 12.11 11.47 -34.38
CA VAL A 418 12.84 12.57 -33.75
C VAL A 418 14.28 12.19 -33.44
N SER A 419 15.20 13.10 -33.76
CA SER A 419 16.60 13.08 -33.34
C SER A 419 16.81 14.01 -32.13
N ILE A 420 17.65 13.58 -31.18
CA ILE A 420 17.90 14.30 -29.93
C ILE A 420 19.40 14.58 -29.80
N HIS A 421 19.74 15.87 -29.75
CA HIS A 421 21.14 16.35 -29.77
C HIS A 421 21.55 17.14 -28.52
N ASP A 422 20.61 17.40 -27.61
CA ASP A 422 20.87 18.12 -26.38
C ASP A 422 19.81 17.85 -25.30
N ALA A 423 20.09 18.35 -24.08
CA ALA A 423 19.21 18.15 -22.93
C ALA A 423 17.88 18.89 -23.07
N GLU A 424 17.89 20.03 -23.76
CA GLU A 424 16.68 20.83 -23.93
C GLU A 424 15.67 20.10 -24.81
N THR A 425 16.14 19.50 -25.91
CA THR A 425 15.33 18.67 -26.80
C THR A 425 14.86 17.39 -26.10
N GLN A 426 15.75 16.71 -25.36
CA GLN A 426 15.40 15.52 -24.58
C GLN A 426 14.26 15.83 -23.59
N ASP A 427 14.44 16.85 -22.75
CA ASP A 427 13.47 17.23 -21.72
C ASP A 427 12.15 17.67 -22.36
N LEU A 428 12.21 18.39 -23.48
CA LEU A 428 11.04 18.81 -24.24
C LEU A 428 10.26 17.61 -24.78
N VAL A 429 10.92 16.71 -25.54
CA VAL A 429 10.27 15.55 -26.15
C VAL A 429 9.67 14.64 -25.08
N VAL A 430 10.44 14.32 -24.02
CA VAL A 430 9.96 13.48 -22.91
C VAL A 430 8.77 14.13 -22.21
N SER A 431 8.86 15.42 -21.86
CA SER A 431 7.78 16.09 -21.12
C SER A 431 6.49 16.19 -21.93
N ILE A 432 6.56 16.41 -23.24
CA ILE A 432 5.37 16.48 -24.08
C ILE A 432 4.81 15.08 -24.34
N ALA A 433 5.66 14.09 -24.65
CA ALA A 433 5.21 12.72 -24.85
C ALA A 433 4.52 12.16 -23.60
N ASP A 434 5.12 12.37 -22.42
CA ASP A 434 4.54 11.98 -21.13
C ASP A 434 3.26 12.74 -20.79
N ALA A 435 3.20 14.05 -21.09
CA ALA A 435 2.01 14.86 -20.84
C ALA A 435 0.84 14.50 -21.78
N VAL A 436 1.13 14.00 -22.98
CA VAL A 436 0.11 13.60 -23.95
C VAL A 436 -0.35 12.18 -23.65
N GLN A 437 0.52 11.19 -23.67
CA GLN A 437 0.14 9.82 -23.30
C GLN A 437 1.32 9.17 -22.58
N PRO A 438 1.25 8.95 -21.26
CA PRO A 438 2.32 8.31 -20.51
C PRO A 438 2.65 6.93 -21.07
N GLY A 439 3.93 6.66 -21.34
CA GLY A 439 4.37 5.40 -21.91
C GLY A 439 5.71 5.51 -22.62
N ASP A 440 6.05 4.43 -23.34
CA ASP A 440 7.28 4.34 -24.10
C ASP A 440 7.05 4.79 -25.55
N TYR A 441 8.04 5.48 -26.14
CA TYR A 441 7.91 6.11 -27.47
C TYR A 441 9.09 5.83 -28.38
N TRP A 442 8.84 5.53 -29.66
CA TRP A 442 9.91 5.45 -30.64
C TRP A 442 10.55 6.80 -30.97
N ILE A 443 11.88 6.77 -31.09
CA ILE A 443 12.72 7.85 -31.62
C ILE A 443 13.59 7.34 -32.76
N GLY A 444 14.24 8.24 -33.50
CA GLY A 444 14.89 7.89 -34.77
C GLY A 444 16.25 7.21 -34.66
N LEU A 445 16.66 6.77 -33.48
CA LEU A 445 17.97 6.14 -33.27
C LEU A 445 17.87 4.63 -33.51
N THR A 446 18.81 4.09 -34.28
CA THR A 446 18.90 2.65 -34.58
C THR A 446 20.34 2.24 -34.90
N ASP A 447 20.68 0.97 -34.67
CA ASP A 447 21.92 0.33 -35.14
C ASP A 447 21.64 -0.88 -36.07
N GLU A 448 20.44 -0.96 -36.65
CA GLU A 448 20.01 -2.08 -37.52
C GLU A 448 20.98 -2.34 -38.70
N GLU A 449 21.65 -1.29 -39.21
CA GLU A 449 22.64 -1.42 -40.28
C GLU A 449 23.93 -2.13 -39.82
N SER A 450 24.34 -1.92 -38.57
CA SER A 450 25.59 -2.43 -38.00
C SER A 450 25.51 -2.38 -36.47
N GLU A 451 25.25 -3.54 -35.87
CA GLU A 451 25.21 -3.76 -34.42
C GLU A 451 26.30 -2.99 -33.65
N GLY A 452 25.87 -2.15 -32.71
CA GLY A 452 26.70 -1.28 -31.88
C GLY A 452 27.12 0.05 -32.53
N ASP A 453 26.79 0.29 -33.81
CA ASP A 453 27.03 1.54 -34.53
C ASP A 453 25.71 2.32 -34.73
N PHE A 454 25.19 2.93 -33.66
CA PHE A 454 23.95 3.70 -33.68
C PHE A 454 24.02 4.95 -34.59
N ALA A 455 22.92 5.22 -35.31
CA ALA A 455 22.73 6.37 -36.19
C ALA A 455 21.28 6.86 -36.19
N TRP A 456 21.10 8.17 -36.40
CA TRP A 456 19.78 8.79 -36.57
C TRP A 456 19.27 8.61 -38.00
N THR A 457 17.98 8.29 -38.17
CA THR A 457 17.33 8.10 -39.48
C THR A 457 17.33 9.35 -40.36
N ASP A 458 17.34 10.54 -39.75
CA ASP A 458 17.39 11.82 -40.45
C ASP A 458 18.80 12.18 -40.98
N GLY A 459 19.81 11.35 -40.67
CA GLY A 459 21.20 11.53 -41.10
C GLY A 459 21.97 12.59 -40.34
N THR A 460 21.44 13.12 -39.24
CA THR A 460 22.16 14.00 -38.32
C THR A 460 23.26 13.24 -37.57
N PRO A 461 24.30 13.93 -37.05
CA PRO A 461 25.35 13.27 -36.28
C PRO A 461 24.82 12.63 -34.99
N TYR A 462 25.31 11.44 -34.65
CA TYR A 462 25.17 10.86 -33.31
C TYR A 462 26.18 11.53 -32.37
N ASP A 463 25.75 12.55 -31.63
CA ASP A 463 26.60 13.45 -30.85
C ASP A 463 26.20 13.67 -29.38
N ASP A 464 25.13 13.02 -28.92
CA ASP A 464 24.71 12.96 -27.52
C ASP A 464 24.28 11.53 -27.15
N GLU A 465 24.39 11.17 -25.87
CA GLU A 465 24.06 9.82 -25.35
C GLU A 465 23.19 9.95 -24.09
N ARG A 466 21.97 9.40 -24.11
CA ARG A 466 21.01 9.46 -22.97
C ARG A 466 20.49 8.10 -22.54
N TRP A 467 21.32 7.07 -22.62
CA TRP A 467 20.98 5.71 -22.21
C TRP A 467 20.60 5.59 -20.73
N ALA A 468 19.62 4.73 -20.47
CA ALA A 468 19.29 4.30 -19.12
C ALA A 468 20.44 3.49 -18.49
N GLY A 469 20.41 3.34 -17.17
CA GLY A 469 21.47 2.65 -16.43
C GLY A 469 21.54 1.16 -16.77
N GLY A 470 22.44 0.79 -17.67
CA GLY A 470 22.59 -0.59 -18.16
C GLY A 470 22.43 -0.74 -19.67
N GLU A 471 21.95 0.32 -20.34
CA GLU A 471 21.65 0.35 -21.77
C GLU A 471 22.77 1.01 -22.62
N PRO A 472 22.83 0.73 -23.94
CA PRO A 472 22.09 -0.32 -24.63
C PRO A 472 22.62 -1.71 -24.27
N ASN A 473 21.73 -2.70 -24.13
CA ASN A 473 22.09 -4.03 -23.63
C ASN A 473 21.94 -5.16 -24.67
N ASN A 474 21.29 -4.88 -25.81
CA ASN A 474 20.97 -5.81 -26.88
C ASN A 474 20.37 -7.14 -26.37
N ALA A 475 19.28 -7.06 -25.59
CA ALA A 475 18.71 -8.21 -24.93
C ALA A 475 18.27 -9.27 -25.93
N GLY A 476 18.87 -10.45 -25.85
CA GLY A 476 18.50 -11.56 -26.73
C GLY A 476 19.04 -11.45 -28.16
N ASP A 477 20.04 -10.59 -28.40
CA ASP A 477 20.72 -10.40 -29.69
C ASP A 477 19.77 -9.94 -30.82
N GLY A 478 18.95 -8.90 -30.57
CA GLY A 478 17.98 -8.40 -31.55
C GLY A 478 17.30 -7.05 -31.22
N GLU A 479 17.84 -6.27 -30.30
CA GLU A 479 17.28 -4.95 -29.95
C GLU A 479 18.03 -3.86 -30.72
N ASN A 480 17.50 -3.46 -31.89
CA ASN A 480 18.19 -2.52 -32.78
C ASN A 480 17.52 -1.15 -32.89
N CYS A 481 16.42 -0.93 -32.18
CA CYS A 481 15.60 0.28 -32.27
C CYS A 481 15.45 0.92 -30.91
N VAL A 482 15.38 2.26 -30.85
CA VAL A 482 15.47 2.98 -29.59
C VAL A 482 14.17 3.64 -29.22
N GLU A 483 13.77 3.45 -27.96
CA GLU A 483 12.63 4.11 -27.33
C GLU A 483 13.07 5.12 -26.27
N LEU A 484 12.16 6.03 -25.92
CA LEU A 484 12.16 6.75 -24.65
C LEU A 484 11.45 5.87 -23.61
N ALA A 485 12.19 5.35 -22.63
CA ALA A 485 11.66 4.41 -21.65
C ALA A 485 11.04 5.13 -20.44
N SER A 486 9.74 4.96 -20.24
CA SER A 486 8.97 5.50 -19.12
C SER A 486 9.53 5.07 -17.76
N TRP A 487 9.92 3.80 -17.61
CA TRP A 487 10.53 3.26 -16.39
C TRP A 487 11.87 3.93 -16.02
N ALA A 488 12.52 4.56 -17.01
CA ALA A 488 13.78 5.28 -16.86
C ALA A 488 13.60 6.81 -16.98
N SER A 489 12.39 7.33 -16.78
CA SER A 489 12.08 8.76 -16.91
C SER A 489 12.44 9.33 -18.29
N GLY A 490 12.18 8.54 -19.34
CA GLY A 490 12.41 8.92 -20.74
C GLY A 490 13.86 8.77 -21.22
N LEU A 491 14.77 8.20 -20.41
CA LEU A 491 16.10 7.81 -20.90
C LEU A 491 15.98 6.71 -21.96
N TRP A 492 17.01 6.59 -22.80
CA TRP A 492 16.99 5.71 -23.96
C TRP A 492 17.15 4.25 -23.56
N ASN A 493 16.40 3.39 -24.23
CA ASN A 493 16.47 1.93 -24.13
C ASN A 493 16.45 1.35 -25.56
N ASP A 494 17.30 0.37 -25.84
CA ASP A 494 17.23 -0.40 -27.08
C ASP A 494 16.20 -1.52 -26.92
N MET A 495 15.39 -1.74 -27.95
CA MET A 495 14.26 -2.68 -27.96
C MET A 495 14.13 -3.38 -29.31
N PRO A 496 13.42 -4.52 -29.36
CA PRO A 496 13.08 -5.18 -30.62
C PRO A 496 12.21 -4.26 -31.49
N CYS A 497 12.64 -4.03 -32.72
CA CYS A 497 11.98 -3.11 -33.66
C CYS A 497 10.53 -3.50 -34.03
N ASP A 498 10.13 -4.74 -33.76
CA ASP A 498 8.78 -5.27 -34.02
C ASP A 498 7.78 -5.00 -32.89
N ALA A 499 8.21 -4.38 -31.78
CA ALA A 499 7.29 -3.86 -30.78
C ALA A 499 6.45 -2.70 -31.35
N GLU A 500 5.19 -2.61 -30.93
CA GLU A 500 4.27 -1.56 -31.38
C GLU A 500 4.19 -0.48 -30.29
N LEU A 501 4.77 0.70 -30.57
CA LEU A 501 4.78 1.85 -29.66
C LEU A 501 4.24 3.11 -30.36
N PRO A 502 3.67 4.06 -29.62
CA PRO A 502 3.51 5.42 -30.13
C PRO A 502 4.88 6.03 -30.45
N TYR A 503 4.90 7.10 -31.24
CA TYR A 503 6.16 7.62 -31.79
C TYR A 503 6.14 9.13 -32.00
N VAL A 504 7.33 9.72 -32.02
CA VAL A 504 7.50 11.16 -32.18
C VAL A 504 8.27 11.46 -33.46
N CYS A 505 7.68 12.25 -34.36
CA CYS A 505 8.34 12.75 -35.56
C CYS A 505 8.87 14.16 -35.35
N ARG A 506 10.02 14.47 -35.96
CA ARG A 506 10.52 15.84 -36.18
C ARG A 506 10.18 16.29 -37.59
N LEU A 507 9.34 17.34 -37.71
CA LEU A 507 8.91 17.91 -38.99
C LEU A 507 9.59 19.27 -39.28
N PRO A 508 9.80 19.63 -40.57
CA PRO A 508 10.48 20.88 -40.99
C PRO A 508 9.80 22.20 -40.62
#